data_AF-A0A9W5VX35-F1
#
_entry.id   AF-A0A9W5VX35-F1
#
_cell.length_a   1.000
_cell.length_b   1.000
_cell.length_c   1.000
_cell.angle_alpha   90.00
_cell.angle_beta   90.00
_cell.angle_gamma   90.00
#
_symmetry.space_group_name_H-M   'P 1'
#
loop_
_entity.id
_entity.type
_entity.pdbx_description
1 polymer ?
#
loop_
_entity_poly.entity_id
_entity_poly.type
_entity_poly.pdbx_seq_one_letter_code
_entity_poly.pdbx_strand_id
1 'polypeptide(L)'
;MEHAQPNWTRIEGIIIAEHLDPKVVADFITKTKVVATIDWYDRTPNLMGLTLAQEDGRLATVNDANEIAAVVEIEDFALDLANEFNAEVMIDEISADALPEDAEVGSDTPAPAEEPMRIVELVQIPESSIPLAAALLGIDVASIELENGWQALAYDAQYAQNIGDFGQFPRVTLMASGDEFFVSLAVDDDDETETIYNWSMSTRTLAAGHSGDKIAAEAEELVGATSDLRRIAGAVPGADVAAAEETSQLRGSRAVESFVRALGVPSQIATYLLEDESPEDIPGLEMHYARGISNAIGRSVDKILLEPESASNPVWETYHKVAVEQPSIVRVIASVEAAIGATLVVTAFRSAKPRSGWVKLGGVVGSMMLVDSVAEVMLSKYLIERTKKHRGE
;
A
#
# COMPACT_ATOMS: atom_id res chain seq x y z
N MET A 1 26.04 23.02 -21.24
CA MET A 1 25.40 21.70 -21.23
C MET A 1 24.54 21.69 -19.99
N GLU A 2 23.25 21.83 -20.20
CA GLU A 2 22.26 21.71 -19.14
C GLU A 2 22.27 20.22 -18.76
N HIS A 3 22.76 19.89 -17.56
CA HIS A 3 22.65 18.52 -17.07
C HIS A 3 21.15 18.28 -16.89
N ALA A 4 20.57 17.46 -17.77
CA ALA A 4 19.25 16.90 -17.51
C ALA A 4 19.33 16.25 -16.12
N GLN A 5 18.45 16.66 -15.21
CA GLN A 5 18.38 16.00 -13.91
C GLN A 5 18.00 14.54 -14.18
N PRO A 6 18.67 13.58 -13.52
CA PRO A 6 18.35 12.16 -13.68
C PRO A 6 16.87 11.93 -13.39
N ASN A 7 16.21 11.16 -14.25
CA ASN A 7 14.79 10.86 -14.13
C ASN A 7 14.64 9.59 -13.29
N TRP A 8 14.73 9.75 -11.98
CA TRP A 8 14.66 8.64 -11.05
C TRP A 8 13.25 8.04 -10.97
N THR A 9 13.17 6.73 -11.14
CA THR A 9 11.97 5.94 -10.85
C THR A 9 12.17 5.24 -9.51
N ARG A 10 11.23 5.43 -8.59
CA ARG A 10 11.18 4.67 -7.33
C ARG A 10 10.70 3.26 -7.64
N ILE A 11 11.37 2.26 -7.08
CA ILE A 11 11.01 0.85 -7.20
C ILE A 11 11.04 0.19 -5.83
N GLU A 12 10.22 -0.83 -5.66
CA GLU A 12 10.11 -1.59 -4.42
C GLU A 12 10.76 -2.97 -4.57
N GLY A 13 11.16 -3.54 -3.44
CA GLY A 13 11.77 -4.85 -3.35
C GLY A 13 11.53 -5.52 -2.01
N ILE A 14 11.75 -6.82 -1.97
CA ILE A 14 11.59 -7.64 -0.78
C ILE A 14 12.79 -8.59 -0.70
N ILE A 15 13.29 -8.78 0.51
CA ILE A 15 14.26 -9.82 0.85
C ILE A 15 13.61 -10.78 1.86
N ILE A 16 13.74 -12.08 1.59
CA ILE A 16 13.20 -13.16 2.41
C ILE A 16 14.32 -14.15 2.73
N ALA A 17 14.56 -14.40 4.03
CA ALA A 17 15.53 -15.38 4.50
C ALA A 17 15.03 -16.09 5.77
N GLU A 18 15.75 -17.11 6.25
CA GLU A 18 15.44 -17.73 7.55
C GLU A 18 15.51 -16.72 8.71
N HIS A 19 16.42 -15.75 8.61
CA HIS A 19 16.57 -14.66 9.55
C HIS A 19 17.32 -13.49 8.90
N LEU A 20 16.80 -12.29 9.08
CA LEU A 20 17.38 -11.03 8.63
C LEU A 20 17.62 -10.13 9.85
N ASP A 21 18.87 -9.75 10.05
CA ASP A 21 19.23 -8.67 10.98
C ASP A 21 19.24 -7.34 10.22
N PRO A 22 18.32 -6.39 10.51
CA PRO A 22 18.25 -5.10 9.84
C PRO A 22 19.56 -4.32 9.84
N LYS A 23 20.37 -4.48 10.88
CA LYS A 23 21.67 -3.81 10.96
C LYS A 23 22.67 -4.42 9.97
N VAL A 24 22.68 -5.74 9.84
CA VAL A 24 23.61 -6.42 8.92
C VAL A 24 23.22 -6.15 7.47
N VAL A 25 21.92 -6.18 7.15
CA VAL A 25 21.41 -5.78 5.83
C VAL A 25 21.76 -4.33 5.52
N ALA A 26 21.52 -3.41 6.46
CA ALA A 26 21.90 -2.00 6.29
C ALA A 26 23.40 -1.80 6.06
N ASP A 27 24.25 -2.52 6.80
CA ASP A 27 25.70 -2.46 6.65
C ASP A 27 26.16 -3.02 5.30
N PHE A 28 25.47 -4.03 4.75
CA PHE A 28 25.73 -4.55 3.41
C PHE A 28 25.37 -3.53 2.33
N ILE A 29 24.14 -3.02 2.33
CA ILE A 29 23.66 -2.01 1.36
C ILE A 29 24.54 -0.75 1.41
N THR A 30 24.97 -0.37 2.61
CA THR A 30 25.90 0.74 2.79
C THR A 30 27.24 0.50 2.08
N LYS A 31 27.77 -0.73 2.09
CA LYS A 31 29.04 -1.07 1.42
C LYS A 31 28.92 -1.06 -0.11
N THR A 32 27.75 -1.40 -0.65
CA THR A 32 27.49 -1.33 -2.11
C THR A 32 27.29 0.11 -2.59
N LYS A 33 27.24 1.07 -1.66
CA LYS A 33 26.97 2.49 -1.89
C LYS A 33 25.60 2.76 -2.53
N VAL A 34 24.68 1.82 -2.44
CA VAL A 34 23.30 1.98 -2.92
C VAL A 34 22.52 2.88 -1.97
N VAL A 35 21.71 3.77 -2.54
CA VAL A 35 20.71 4.57 -1.83
C VAL A 35 19.44 3.72 -1.73
N ALA A 36 19.02 3.45 -0.50
CA ALA A 36 17.86 2.61 -0.24
C ALA A 36 17.17 3.03 1.07
N THR A 37 15.88 2.73 1.19
CA THR A 37 15.22 2.61 2.50
C THR A 37 14.97 1.14 2.75
N ILE A 38 15.19 0.70 3.99
CA ILE A 38 14.76 -0.62 4.44
C ILE A 38 13.65 -0.46 5.48
N ASP A 39 12.66 -1.34 5.43
CA ASP A 39 11.55 -1.40 6.37
C ASP A 39 11.33 -2.83 6.85
N TRP A 40 11.02 -2.98 8.13
CA TRP A 40 10.83 -4.30 8.74
C TRP A 40 9.89 -4.25 9.93
N TYR A 41 9.32 -5.42 10.22
CA TYR A 41 8.63 -5.68 11.48
C TYR A 41 9.54 -6.44 12.44
N ASP A 42 9.62 -5.98 13.69
CA ASP A 42 10.38 -6.69 14.72
C ASP A 42 9.84 -8.10 15.00
N ARG A 43 8.53 -8.32 14.75
CA ARG A 43 7.84 -9.61 14.91
C ARG A 43 8.04 -10.59 13.75
N THR A 44 8.55 -10.11 12.61
CA THR A 44 8.66 -10.89 11.37
C THR A 44 10.10 -10.80 10.84
N PRO A 45 11.10 -11.36 11.55
CA PRO A 45 12.51 -11.12 11.25
C PRO A 45 13.00 -11.85 9.99
N ASN A 46 12.12 -12.44 9.19
CA ASN A 46 12.45 -13.24 8.02
C ASN A 46 12.13 -12.49 6.71
N LEU A 47 11.53 -11.31 6.82
CA LEU A 47 11.09 -10.47 5.70
C LEU A 47 11.48 -9.01 5.95
N MET A 48 11.96 -8.34 4.91
CA MET A 48 12.26 -6.90 4.93
C MET A 48 11.92 -6.29 3.58
N GLY A 49 11.29 -5.12 3.60
CA GLY A 49 11.05 -4.29 2.43
C GLY A 49 12.28 -3.46 2.07
N LEU A 50 12.40 -3.17 0.78
CA LEU A 50 13.41 -2.31 0.18
C LEU A 50 12.70 -1.29 -0.69
N THR A 51 12.92 -0.02 -0.43
CA THR A 51 12.63 1.03 -1.41
C THR A 51 13.94 1.50 -2.03
N LEU A 52 13.98 1.53 -3.35
CA LEU A 52 15.14 1.91 -4.15
C LEU A 52 14.75 2.94 -5.19
N ALA A 53 15.75 3.54 -5.84
CA ALA A 53 15.55 4.39 -6.99
C ALA A 53 16.46 3.96 -8.13
N GLN A 54 15.93 3.98 -9.34
CA GLN A 54 16.62 3.54 -10.54
C GLN A 54 16.52 4.53 -11.70
N GLU A 55 17.48 4.44 -12.59
CA GLU A 55 17.48 5.10 -13.89
C GLU A 55 18.08 4.10 -14.89
N ASP A 56 17.33 3.79 -15.96
CA ASP A 56 17.74 2.87 -17.04
C ASP A 56 18.26 1.50 -16.55
N GLY A 57 17.60 0.89 -15.56
CA GLY A 57 17.96 -0.42 -15.00
C GLY A 57 19.07 -0.38 -13.95
N ARG A 58 19.52 0.82 -13.55
CA ARG A 58 20.61 1.01 -12.59
C ARG A 58 20.18 1.76 -11.36
N LEU A 59 20.60 1.26 -10.22
CA LEU A 59 20.32 1.81 -8.91
C LEU A 59 21.09 3.10 -8.63
N ALA A 60 20.42 4.00 -7.92
CA ALA A 60 20.98 5.18 -7.31
C ALA A 60 22.11 4.80 -6.35
N THR A 61 23.30 5.33 -6.58
CA THR A 61 24.46 5.15 -5.72
C THR A 61 25.16 6.46 -5.44
N VAL A 62 25.86 6.55 -4.30
CA VAL A 62 26.68 7.74 -4.00
C VAL A 62 28.10 7.52 -4.54
N ASN A 63 28.50 8.36 -5.50
CA ASN A 63 29.82 8.29 -6.12
C ASN A 63 30.91 8.96 -5.25
N ASP A 64 32.17 8.83 -5.66
CA ASP A 64 33.31 9.41 -4.92
C ASP A 64 33.34 10.96 -4.91
N ALA A 65 32.53 11.60 -5.77
CA ALA A 65 32.31 13.05 -5.78
C ALA A 65 31.19 13.49 -4.81
N ASN A 66 30.60 12.54 -4.07
CA ASN A 66 29.49 12.77 -3.14
C ASN A 66 28.25 13.34 -3.86
N GLU A 67 27.91 12.68 -4.97
CA GLU A 67 26.72 12.92 -5.81
C GLU A 67 25.99 11.58 -6.04
N ILE A 68 24.66 11.63 -6.16
CA ILE A 68 23.86 10.45 -6.52
C ILE A 68 23.93 10.22 -8.04
N ALA A 69 24.29 9.01 -8.45
CA ALA A 69 24.38 8.59 -9.85
C ALA A 69 23.95 7.14 -10.03
N ALA A 70 23.41 6.81 -11.20
CA ALA A 70 22.94 5.47 -11.55
C ALA A 70 24.13 4.61 -12.01
N VAL A 71 24.52 3.62 -11.18
CA VAL A 71 25.78 2.88 -11.40
C VAL A 71 25.61 1.37 -11.29
N VAL A 72 24.94 0.88 -10.26
CA VAL A 72 24.84 -0.56 -9.97
C VAL A 72 23.64 -1.14 -10.71
N GLU A 73 23.85 -2.18 -11.51
CA GLU A 73 22.74 -2.89 -12.19
C GLU A 73 21.85 -3.59 -11.15
N ILE A 74 20.53 -3.55 -11.34
CA ILE A 74 19.56 -4.12 -10.39
C ILE A 74 19.78 -5.64 -10.24
N GLU A 75 20.06 -6.35 -11.33
CA GLU A 75 20.29 -7.80 -11.34
C GLU A 75 21.51 -8.21 -10.51
N ASP A 76 22.60 -7.46 -10.64
CA ASP A 76 23.83 -7.73 -9.88
C ASP A 76 23.58 -7.49 -8.39
N PHE A 77 22.89 -6.40 -8.03
CA PHE A 77 22.56 -6.10 -6.65
C PHE A 77 21.61 -7.13 -6.01
N ALA A 78 20.56 -7.55 -6.73
CA ALA A 78 19.64 -8.58 -6.26
C ALA A 78 20.36 -9.91 -6.03
N LEU A 79 21.24 -10.30 -6.95
CA LEU A 79 22.04 -11.52 -6.84
C LEU A 79 23.04 -11.45 -5.68
N ASP A 80 23.71 -10.32 -5.48
CA ASP A 80 24.65 -10.11 -4.39
C ASP A 80 23.94 -10.16 -3.02
N LEU A 81 22.75 -9.54 -2.89
CA LEU A 81 21.91 -9.66 -1.69
C LEU A 81 21.49 -11.11 -1.44
N ALA A 82 20.98 -11.80 -2.46
CA ALA A 82 20.52 -13.17 -2.32
C ALA A 82 21.65 -14.07 -1.82
N ASN A 83 22.84 -13.98 -2.43
CA ASN A 83 23.99 -14.80 -2.05
C ASN A 83 24.55 -14.45 -0.66
N GLU A 84 24.63 -13.17 -0.30
CA GLU A 84 25.15 -12.76 1.02
C GLU A 84 24.25 -13.27 2.15
N PHE A 85 22.93 -13.20 1.96
CA PHE A 85 21.95 -13.51 3.00
C PHE A 85 21.36 -14.91 2.90
N ASN A 86 21.77 -15.73 1.92
CA ASN A 86 21.11 -16.99 1.56
C ASN A 86 19.59 -16.80 1.46
N ALA A 87 19.21 -15.79 0.69
CA ALA A 87 17.88 -15.23 0.65
C ALA A 87 17.26 -15.37 -0.74
N GLU A 88 15.95 -15.26 -0.78
CA GLU A 88 15.22 -14.90 -1.98
C GLU A 88 15.05 -13.38 -2.00
N VAL A 89 15.44 -12.76 -3.11
CA VAL A 89 15.38 -11.31 -3.31
C VAL A 89 14.59 -11.03 -4.56
N MET A 90 13.68 -10.08 -4.46
CA MET A 90 12.93 -9.55 -5.58
C MET A 90 12.98 -8.03 -5.53
N ILE A 91 13.30 -7.41 -6.65
CA ILE A 91 13.35 -5.95 -6.80
C ILE A 91 12.72 -5.66 -8.14
N ASP A 92 11.58 -4.98 -8.14
CA ASP A 92 10.78 -4.78 -9.36
C ASP A 92 10.53 -6.15 -10.06
N GLU A 93 10.72 -6.25 -11.38
CA GLU A 93 10.59 -7.51 -12.12
C GLU A 93 11.77 -8.50 -11.93
N ILE A 94 12.84 -8.09 -11.23
CA ILE A 94 14.07 -8.86 -11.08
C ILE A 94 13.99 -9.77 -9.86
N SER A 95 14.39 -11.03 -10.01
CA SER A 95 14.41 -12.02 -8.93
C SER A 95 15.73 -12.78 -8.91
N ALA A 96 16.25 -13.00 -7.70
CA ALA A 96 17.42 -13.81 -7.41
C ALA A 96 17.13 -14.73 -6.21
N ASP A 97 17.42 -16.02 -6.35
CA ASP A 97 17.14 -17.04 -5.33
C ASP A 97 18.43 -17.75 -4.94
N ALA A 98 18.82 -17.58 -3.68
CA ALA A 98 19.87 -18.35 -3.01
C ALA A 98 19.37 -18.93 -1.67
N LEU A 99 18.05 -19.04 -1.49
CA LEU A 99 17.44 -19.57 -0.28
C LEU A 99 17.63 -21.12 -0.24
N PRO A 100 18.15 -21.70 0.85
CA PRO A 100 18.29 -23.15 0.96
C PRO A 100 16.96 -23.89 0.82
N GLU A 101 16.95 -25.06 0.17
CA GLU A 101 15.71 -25.83 -0.05
C GLU A 101 15.03 -26.31 1.25
N ASP A 102 15.81 -26.42 2.32
CA ASP A 102 15.43 -26.81 3.67
C ASP A 102 15.25 -25.63 4.62
N ALA A 103 15.30 -24.39 4.11
CA ALA A 103 15.15 -23.20 4.91
C ALA A 103 13.80 -23.14 5.61
N GLU A 104 13.81 -22.89 6.92
CA GLU A 104 12.59 -22.66 7.71
C GLU A 104 12.21 -21.17 7.65
N VAL A 105 11.53 -20.78 6.58
CA VAL A 105 10.92 -19.46 6.45
C VAL A 105 9.48 -19.53 6.96
N GLY A 106 9.12 -18.62 7.86
CA GLY A 106 7.79 -18.55 8.46
C GLY A 106 7.88 -18.21 9.94
N SER A 107 6.87 -17.53 10.47
CA SER A 107 6.77 -17.29 11.91
C SER A 107 6.13 -18.49 12.59
N ASP A 108 6.69 -18.97 13.71
CA ASP A 108 6.00 -19.84 14.68
C ASP A 108 4.76 -19.14 15.31
N THR A 109 4.51 -17.89 14.94
CA THR A 109 3.37 -17.09 15.34
C THR A 109 2.09 -17.69 14.76
N PRO A 110 1.09 -18.03 15.59
CA PRO A 110 -0.24 -18.43 15.12
C PRO A 110 -0.78 -17.37 14.15
N ALA A 111 -1.51 -17.81 13.11
CA ALA A 111 -2.30 -16.88 12.31
C ALA A 111 -3.16 -16.04 13.28
N PRO A 112 -3.07 -14.71 13.25
CA PRO A 112 -3.94 -13.86 14.04
C PRO A 112 -5.40 -14.16 13.67
N ALA A 113 -6.30 -13.88 14.60
CA ALA A 113 -7.71 -13.85 14.24
C ALA A 113 -7.89 -12.81 13.12
N GLU A 114 -8.77 -13.07 12.15
CA GLU A 114 -9.18 -12.06 11.17
C GLU A 114 -9.80 -10.89 11.95
N GLU A 115 -9.00 -9.86 12.23
CA GLU A 115 -9.47 -8.62 12.84
C GLU A 115 -10.04 -7.75 11.71
N PRO A 116 -11.26 -7.20 11.88
CA PRO A 116 -11.85 -6.35 10.87
C PRO A 116 -10.99 -5.11 10.67
N MET A 117 -10.77 -4.77 9.41
CA MET A 117 -9.98 -3.61 9.01
C MET A 117 -10.88 -2.39 9.02
N ARG A 118 -10.45 -1.34 9.71
CA ARG A 118 -11.13 -0.05 9.75
C ARG A 118 -10.47 0.84 8.72
N ILE A 119 -11.23 1.17 7.68
CA ILE A 119 -10.71 1.89 6.52
C ILE A 119 -11.34 3.27 6.46
N VAL A 120 -10.52 4.29 6.20
CA VAL A 120 -10.95 5.64 5.87
C VAL A 120 -10.33 6.07 4.55
N GLU A 121 -11.16 6.27 3.53
CA GLU A 121 -10.72 6.81 2.25
C GLU A 121 -11.01 8.30 2.18
N LEU A 122 -9.97 9.09 1.92
CA LEU A 122 -10.08 10.49 1.53
C LEU A 122 -10.07 10.55 0.01
N VAL A 123 -11.20 10.93 -0.57
CA VAL A 123 -11.39 10.89 -2.02
C VAL A 123 -12.36 11.97 -2.48
N GLN A 124 -12.13 12.51 -3.68
CA GLN A 124 -13.11 13.38 -4.32
C GLN A 124 -14.22 12.53 -4.95
N ILE A 125 -15.43 12.57 -4.38
CA ILE A 125 -16.60 11.85 -4.88
C ILE A 125 -17.86 12.68 -4.61
N PRO A 126 -18.80 12.79 -5.57
CA PRO A 126 -20.08 13.45 -5.32
C PRO A 126 -20.83 12.76 -4.18
N GLU A 127 -21.35 13.52 -3.22
CA GLU A 127 -22.09 12.99 -2.05
C GLU A 127 -23.29 12.14 -2.49
N SER A 128 -23.91 12.51 -3.61
CA SER A 128 -25.02 11.76 -4.22
C SER A 128 -24.66 10.35 -4.70
N SER A 129 -23.36 10.06 -4.86
CA SER A 129 -22.85 8.77 -5.34
C SER A 129 -22.55 7.77 -4.23
N ILE A 130 -22.31 8.25 -3.00
CA ILE A 130 -21.93 7.42 -1.85
C ILE A 130 -22.99 6.34 -1.55
N PRO A 131 -24.31 6.64 -1.51
CA PRO A 131 -25.33 5.61 -1.27
C PRO A 131 -25.35 4.50 -2.33
N LEU A 132 -25.02 4.83 -3.58
CA LEU A 132 -24.96 3.85 -4.67
C LEU A 132 -23.71 2.97 -4.53
N ALA A 133 -22.55 3.56 -4.22
CA ALA A 133 -21.32 2.83 -3.99
C ALA A 133 -21.46 1.83 -2.82
N ALA A 134 -22.01 2.29 -1.69
CA ALA A 134 -22.35 1.44 -0.53
C ALA A 134 -23.24 0.26 -0.93
N ALA A 135 -24.29 0.51 -1.72
CA ALA A 135 -25.21 -0.54 -2.15
C ALA A 135 -24.63 -1.52 -3.18
N LEU A 136 -23.71 -1.08 -4.04
CA LEU A 136 -23.04 -1.92 -5.04
C LEU A 136 -21.98 -2.83 -4.41
N LEU A 137 -21.22 -2.29 -3.45
CA LEU A 137 -20.20 -3.04 -2.72
C LEU A 137 -20.80 -3.89 -1.59
N GLY A 138 -22.02 -3.57 -1.14
CA GLY A 138 -22.68 -4.32 -0.08
C GLY A 138 -22.13 -4.02 1.31
N ILE A 139 -21.48 -2.87 1.47
CA ILE A 139 -20.87 -2.41 2.72
C ILE A 139 -21.57 -1.14 3.22
N ASP A 140 -21.74 -1.05 4.53
CA ASP A 140 -22.27 0.15 5.18
C ASP A 140 -21.14 1.19 5.27
N VAL A 141 -21.43 2.42 4.89
CA VAL A 141 -20.42 3.47 4.74
C VAL A 141 -20.84 4.67 5.56
N ALA A 142 -19.94 5.16 6.40
CA ALA A 142 -20.06 6.46 7.03
C ALA A 142 -19.32 7.51 6.18
N SER A 143 -19.86 8.73 6.07
CA SER A 143 -19.17 9.82 5.36
C SER A 143 -19.08 11.09 6.17
N ILE A 144 -18.01 11.86 5.94
CA ILE A 144 -17.92 13.29 6.31
C ILE A 144 -17.52 14.09 5.08
N GLU A 145 -18.29 15.14 4.78
CA GLU A 145 -17.92 16.11 3.75
C GLU A 145 -16.72 16.94 4.21
N LEU A 146 -15.73 17.04 3.32
CA LEU A 146 -14.55 17.88 3.45
C LEU A 146 -14.62 19.03 2.43
N GLU A 147 -13.60 19.89 2.41
CA GLU A 147 -13.57 21.00 1.47
C GLU A 147 -13.44 20.54 0.01
N ASN A 148 -13.92 21.35 -0.94
CA ASN A 148 -13.73 21.16 -2.39
C ASN A 148 -14.26 19.83 -2.95
N GLY A 149 -15.32 19.27 -2.35
CA GLY A 149 -15.95 18.03 -2.80
C GLY A 149 -15.19 16.76 -2.40
N TRP A 150 -14.19 16.88 -1.53
CA TRP A 150 -13.58 15.74 -0.89
C TRP A 150 -14.52 15.14 0.17
N GLN A 151 -14.42 13.83 0.34
CA GLN A 151 -15.17 13.08 1.33
C GLN A 151 -14.19 12.21 2.10
N ALA A 152 -14.41 12.09 3.41
CA ALA A 152 -13.84 11.01 4.20
C ALA A 152 -14.89 9.89 4.31
N LEU A 153 -14.60 8.73 3.73
CA LEU A 153 -15.48 7.55 3.73
C LEU A 153 -14.93 6.53 4.71
N ALA A 154 -15.66 6.22 5.77
CA ALA A 154 -15.29 5.29 6.83
C ALA A 154 -16.14 4.01 6.76
N TYR A 155 -15.51 2.84 6.77
CA TYR A 155 -16.20 1.56 6.71
C TYR A 155 -15.32 0.41 7.22
N ASP A 156 -15.98 -0.58 7.82
CA ASP A 156 -15.32 -1.81 8.24
C ASP A 156 -15.26 -2.78 7.07
N ALA A 157 -14.12 -3.44 6.90
CA ALA A 157 -13.91 -4.39 5.83
C ALA A 157 -13.23 -5.66 6.36
N GLN A 158 -13.71 -6.81 5.92
CA GLN A 158 -12.99 -8.09 6.13
C GLN A 158 -11.86 -8.27 5.12
N TYR A 159 -11.96 -7.52 4.03
CA TYR A 159 -11.08 -7.52 2.89
C TYR A 159 -10.99 -6.07 2.41
N ALA A 160 -9.82 -5.53 2.06
CA ALA A 160 -9.65 -4.22 1.43
C ALA A 160 -10.61 -4.15 0.24
N GLN A 161 -11.59 -3.29 0.40
CA GLN A 161 -12.56 -2.96 -0.61
C GLN A 161 -12.47 -1.46 -0.72
N ASN A 162 -12.37 -0.92 -1.93
CA ASN A 162 -12.15 0.51 -2.12
C ASN A 162 -13.43 1.17 -2.64
N ILE A 163 -14.10 1.95 -1.80
CA ILE A 163 -15.23 2.78 -2.23
C ILE A 163 -14.74 3.94 -3.09
N GLY A 164 -13.49 4.35 -2.89
CA GLY A 164 -12.80 5.35 -3.66
C GLY A 164 -12.66 5.02 -5.14
N ASP A 165 -12.85 3.76 -5.56
CA ASP A 165 -12.94 3.39 -6.98
C ASP A 165 -14.14 4.06 -7.70
N PHE A 166 -15.11 4.58 -6.95
CA PHE A 166 -16.21 5.40 -7.46
C PHE A 166 -15.89 6.90 -7.49
N GLY A 167 -14.77 7.31 -6.93
CA GLY A 167 -14.27 8.69 -6.86
C GLY A 167 -13.18 9.00 -7.87
N GLN A 168 -12.51 10.13 -7.69
CA GLN A 168 -11.39 10.58 -8.52
C GLN A 168 -10.07 10.46 -7.75
N PHE A 169 -8.98 10.24 -8.50
CA PHE A 169 -7.63 10.38 -7.96
C PHE A 169 -7.24 11.86 -7.79
N PRO A 170 -6.35 12.20 -6.84
CA PRO A 170 -5.68 11.27 -5.91
C PRO A 170 -6.61 10.75 -4.80
N ARG A 171 -6.33 9.53 -4.32
CA ARG A 171 -7.03 8.89 -3.19
C ARG A 171 -6.01 8.61 -2.09
N VAL A 172 -6.35 8.96 -0.86
CA VAL A 172 -5.57 8.60 0.33
C VAL A 172 -6.37 7.62 1.17
N THR A 173 -5.83 6.43 1.43
CA THR A 173 -6.48 5.39 2.21
C THR A 173 -5.75 5.23 3.54
N LEU A 174 -6.44 5.48 4.64
CA LEU A 174 -5.97 5.22 6.00
C LEU A 174 -6.56 3.89 6.45
N MET A 175 -5.72 3.02 7.00
CA MET A 175 -6.16 1.70 7.40
C MET A 175 -5.60 1.33 8.76
N ALA A 176 -6.50 0.89 9.64
CA ALA A 176 -6.17 0.37 10.96
C ALA A 176 -6.67 -1.06 11.10
N SER A 177 -5.83 -1.94 11.65
CA SER A 177 -6.18 -3.33 11.96
C SER A 177 -5.40 -3.77 13.19
N GLY A 178 -6.08 -4.09 14.28
CA GLY A 178 -5.43 -4.36 15.56
C GLY A 178 -4.56 -3.21 16.06
N ASP A 179 -3.26 -3.48 16.23
CA ASP A 179 -2.25 -2.48 16.58
C ASP A 179 -1.58 -1.83 15.36
N GLU A 180 -2.01 -2.19 14.15
CA GLU A 180 -1.44 -1.72 12.90
C GLU A 180 -2.11 -0.50 12.35
N PHE A 181 -1.28 0.41 11.83
CA PHE A 181 -1.75 1.59 11.13
C PHE A 181 -0.82 1.93 9.97
N PHE A 182 -1.41 2.04 8.79
CA PHE A 182 -0.73 2.51 7.60
C PHE A 182 -1.62 3.42 6.77
N VAL A 183 -0.98 4.14 5.86
CA VAL A 183 -1.64 5.00 4.89
C VAL A 183 -1.05 4.76 3.52
N SER A 184 -1.89 4.81 2.50
CA SER A 184 -1.46 4.79 1.11
C SER A 184 -2.00 5.96 0.31
N LEU A 185 -1.29 6.32 -0.76
CA LEU A 185 -1.69 7.31 -1.76
C LEU A 185 -1.67 6.65 -3.14
N ALA A 186 -2.82 6.60 -3.78
CA ALA A 186 -2.95 6.29 -5.20
C ALA A 186 -3.18 7.59 -5.99
N VAL A 187 -2.42 7.81 -7.06
CA VAL A 187 -2.51 9.02 -7.92
C VAL A 187 -3.15 8.73 -9.27
N ASP A 188 -3.26 7.46 -9.63
CA ASP A 188 -3.92 6.92 -10.81
C ASP A 188 -4.42 5.49 -10.52
N ASP A 189 -4.95 4.83 -11.54
CA ASP A 189 -5.41 3.44 -11.47
C ASP A 189 -4.28 2.41 -11.60
N ASP A 190 -3.02 2.87 -11.58
CA ASP A 190 -1.84 2.01 -11.61
C ASP A 190 -1.30 1.78 -10.20
N ASP A 191 -1.61 0.59 -9.65
CA ASP A 191 -1.18 0.18 -8.32
C ASP A 191 0.36 0.19 -8.16
N GLU A 192 1.12 0.16 -9.27
CA GLU A 192 2.59 0.24 -9.32
C GLU A 192 3.11 1.61 -8.80
N THR A 193 2.28 2.65 -8.81
CA THR A 193 2.67 4.02 -8.40
C THR A 193 2.28 4.37 -6.96
N GLU A 194 1.57 3.49 -6.26
CA GLU A 194 1.01 3.80 -4.95
C GLU A 194 2.11 3.93 -3.88
N THR A 195 2.10 5.07 -3.18
CA THR A 195 3.03 5.40 -2.09
C THR A 195 2.45 4.95 -0.76
N ILE A 196 3.19 4.19 0.04
CA ILE A 196 2.71 3.62 1.32
C ILE A 196 3.60 4.07 2.47
N TYR A 197 3.01 4.38 3.62
CA TYR A 197 3.73 4.57 4.88
C TYR A 197 3.05 3.77 6.00
N ASN A 198 3.85 3.03 6.78
CA ASN A 198 3.37 2.17 7.86
C ASN A 198 4.05 2.50 9.20
N TRP A 199 3.27 2.88 10.21
CA TRP A 199 3.79 3.23 11.55
C TRP A 199 4.14 2.01 12.41
N SER A 200 3.69 0.83 12.02
CA SER A 200 4.03 -0.43 12.69
C SER A 200 5.38 -0.98 12.24
N MET A 201 5.91 -0.48 11.12
CA MET A 201 7.25 -0.82 10.66
C MET A 201 8.31 0.09 11.29
N SER A 202 9.48 -0.48 11.50
CA SER A 202 10.70 0.30 11.64
C SER A 202 11.24 0.58 10.24
N THR A 203 11.71 1.81 10.01
CA THR A 203 12.27 2.21 8.72
C THR A 203 13.64 2.82 8.91
N ARG A 204 14.50 2.69 7.89
CA ARG A 204 15.81 3.32 7.88
C ARG A 204 16.25 3.65 6.46
N THR A 205 16.32 4.95 6.16
CA THR A 205 16.94 5.47 4.95
C THR A 205 18.47 5.37 5.04
N LEU A 206 19.09 4.80 4.01
CA LEU A 206 20.52 4.54 3.88
C LEU A 206 21.10 5.43 2.78
N ALA A 207 21.90 6.41 3.19
CA ALA A 207 22.59 7.32 2.29
C ALA A 207 23.98 6.77 1.88
N ALA A 208 24.05 5.49 1.51
CA ALA A 208 25.26 4.85 0.97
C ALA A 208 26.54 5.04 1.81
N GLY A 209 26.42 5.09 3.15
CA GLY A 209 27.56 5.27 4.07
C GLY A 209 28.15 6.67 4.15
N HIS A 210 27.58 7.64 3.45
CA HIS A 210 28.02 9.03 3.51
C HIS A 210 27.27 9.80 4.60
N SER A 211 28.00 10.59 5.38
CA SER A 211 27.46 11.33 6.54
C SER A 211 27.20 12.82 6.28
N GLY A 212 27.23 13.25 5.02
CA GLY A 212 26.99 14.64 4.66
C GLY A 212 25.49 14.96 4.61
N ASP A 213 25.07 16.02 5.30
CA ASP A 213 23.66 16.47 5.40
C ASP A 213 22.97 16.57 4.03
N LYS A 214 23.70 17.00 2.99
CA LYS A 214 23.19 17.11 1.63
C LYS A 214 22.75 15.76 1.05
N ILE A 215 23.62 14.74 1.13
CA ILE A 215 23.34 13.42 0.55
C ILE A 215 22.29 12.67 1.37
N ALA A 216 22.28 12.86 2.68
CA ALA A 216 21.19 12.36 3.51
C ALA A 216 19.83 12.95 3.11
N ALA A 217 19.76 14.27 2.88
CA ALA A 217 18.54 14.92 2.43
C ALA A 217 18.12 14.47 1.00
N GLU A 218 19.07 14.34 0.07
CA GLU A 218 18.78 13.83 -1.28
C GLU A 218 18.31 12.37 -1.25
N ALA A 219 18.91 11.50 -0.43
CA ALA A 219 18.45 10.13 -0.24
C ALA A 219 17.05 10.09 0.38
N GLU A 220 16.78 10.93 1.37
CA GLU A 220 15.47 11.02 2.00
C GLU A 220 14.39 11.49 1.02
N GLU A 221 14.69 12.44 0.13
CA GLU A 221 13.76 12.87 -0.92
C GLU A 221 13.47 11.78 -1.95
N LEU A 222 14.47 10.95 -2.22
CA LEU A 222 14.42 9.96 -3.30
C LEU A 222 13.65 8.70 -2.89
N VAL A 223 13.95 8.17 -1.71
CA VAL A 223 13.43 6.87 -1.23
C VAL A 223 12.99 6.89 0.24
N GLY A 224 13.08 8.04 0.91
CA GLY A 224 12.90 8.12 2.36
C GLY A 224 11.45 8.21 2.81
N ALA A 225 11.19 7.68 4.00
CA ALA A 225 9.84 7.57 4.56
C ALA A 225 9.18 8.94 4.85
N THR A 226 9.98 9.99 5.06
CA THR A 226 9.49 11.37 5.22
C THR A 226 9.01 11.93 3.88
N SER A 227 9.64 11.55 2.76
CA SER A 227 9.17 11.92 1.42
C SER A 227 7.83 11.25 1.09
N ASP A 228 7.58 10.05 1.62
CA ASP A 228 6.29 9.36 1.46
C ASP A 228 5.18 10.12 2.18
N LEU A 229 5.39 10.44 3.46
CA LEU A 229 4.44 11.24 4.22
C LEU A 229 4.18 12.60 3.58
N ARG A 230 5.20 13.22 2.99
CA ARG A 230 5.06 14.47 2.24
C ARG A 230 4.14 14.33 1.03
N ARG A 231 4.35 13.28 0.23
CA ARG A 231 3.52 13.00 -0.96
C ARG A 231 2.07 12.72 -0.56
N ILE A 232 1.88 11.86 0.44
CA ILE A 232 0.57 11.46 0.96
C ILE A 232 -0.19 12.68 1.52
N ALA A 233 0.41 13.44 2.43
CA ALA A 233 -0.22 14.63 2.99
C ALA A 233 -0.44 15.72 1.94
N GLY A 234 0.51 15.90 1.01
CA GLY A 234 0.40 16.88 -0.07
C GLY A 234 -0.75 16.63 -1.05
N ALA A 235 -1.27 15.40 -1.12
CA ALA A 235 -2.46 15.06 -1.91
C ALA A 235 -3.77 15.48 -1.25
N VAL A 236 -3.79 15.69 0.08
CA VAL A 236 -5.01 16.04 0.83
C VAL A 236 -5.14 17.57 0.94
N PRO A 237 -6.25 18.16 0.45
CA PRO A 237 -6.44 19.60 0.55
C PRO A 237 -6.46 20.09 2.00
N GLY A 238 -5.64 21.10 2.29
CA GLY A 238 -5.60 21.73 3.62
C GLY A 238 -4.71 21.01 4.64
N ALA A 239 -4.04 19.93 4.25
CA ALA A 239 -3.12 19.22 5.14
C ALA A 239 -1.88 20.07 5.50
N ASP A 240 -1.45 19.96 6.75
CA ASP A 240 -0.15 20.43 7.25
C ASP A 240 0.90 19.35 6.97
N VAL A 241 1.55 19.49 5.83
CA VAL A 241 2.58 18.56 5.34
C VAL A 241 3.75 18.44 6.31
N ALA A 242 4.18 19.53 6.94
CA ALA A 242 5.30 19.50 7.88
C ALA A 242 4.91 18.74 9.16
N ALA A 243 3.70 18.96 9.66
CA ALA A 243 3.19 18.19 10.80
C ALA A 243 3.03 16.70 10.47
N ALA A 244 2.66 16.35 9.24
CA ALA A 244 2.55 14.97 8.79
C ALA A 244 3.92 14.27 8.80
N GLU A 245 4.96 14.91 8.27
CA GLU A 245 6.35 14.41 8.29
C GLU A 245 6.87 14.13 9.71
N GLU A 246 6.56 15.00 10.67
CA GLU A 246 6.95 14.85 12.08
C GLU A 246 6.34 13.60 12.74
N THR A 247 5.22 13.08 12.21
CA THR A 247 4.58 11.89 12.77
C THR A 247 5.38 10.61 12.54
N SER A 248 6.38 10.61 11.65
CA SER A 248 7.26 9.47 11.41
C SER A 248 7.99 8.97 12.67
N GLN A 249 8.17 9.84 13.65
CA GLN A 249 8.82 9.56 14.93
C GLN A 249 7.84 9.08 16.01
N LEU A 250 6.55 9.05 15.71
CA LEU A 250 5.50 8.64 16.64
C LEU A 250 5.14 7.17 16.44
N ARG A 251 4.52 6.55 17.44
CA ARG A 251 4.04 5.16 17.40
C ARG A 251 2.68 5.02 18.09
N GLY A 252 1.95 3.97 17.74
CA GLY A 252 0.64 3.64 18.30
C GLY A 252 -0.40 4.74 18.09
N SER A 253 -1.38 4.84 18.99
CA SER A 253 -2.50 5.78 18.87
C SER A 253 -2.09 7.23 18.67
N ARG A 254 -0.96 7.64 19.26
CA ARG A 254 -0.44 9.01 19.12
C ARG A 254 -0.02 9.34 17.69
N ALA A 255 0.48 8.35 16.94
CA ALA A 255 0.79 8.51 15.52
C ALA A 255 -0.51 8.76 14.73
N VAL A 256 -1.51 7.90 14.92
CA VAL A 256 -2.82 8.00 14.27
C VAL A 256 -3.47 9.37 14.51
N GLU A 257 -3.63 9.76 15.78
CA GLU A 257 -4.24 11.05 16.14
C GLU A 257 -3.49 12.25 15.56
N SER A 258 -2.16 12.20 15.57
CA SER A 258 -1.33 13.31 15.09
C SER A 258 -1.35 13.39 13.56
N PHE A 259 -1.35 12.25 12.87
CA PHE A 259 -1.39 12.19 11.42
C PHE A 259 -2.76 12.61 10.90
N VAL A 260 -3.86 12.10 11.47
CA VAL A 260 -5.22 12.55 11.15
C VAL A 260 -5.36 14.06 11.35
N ARG A 261 -4.81 14.61 12.45
CA ARG A 261 -4.79 16.06 12.67
C ARG A 261 -3.97 16.79 11.60
N ALA A 262 -2.83 16.26 11.21
CA ALA A 262 -1.98 16.84 10.17
C ALA A 262 -2.68 16.83 8.80
N LEU A 263 -3.50 15.83 8.49
CA LEU A 263 -4.30 15.83 7.27
C LEU A 263 -5.41 16.91 7.26
N GLY A 264 -5.66 17.58 8.39
CA GLY A 264 -6.70 18.59 8.51
C GLY A 264 -8.12 18.04 8.51
N VAL A 265 -8.29 16.72 8.63
CA VAL A 265 -9.61 16.06 8.66
C VAL A 265 -10.19 16.05 10.08
N PRO A 266 -11.52 15.90 10.23
CA PRO A 266 -12.18 15.91 11.54
C PRO A 266 -11.64 14.82 12.49
N SER A 267 -11.52 15.15 13.78
CA SER A 267 -10.96 14.22 14.79
C SER A 267 -11.72 12.91 14.95
N GLN A 268 -13.00 12.89 14.55
CA GLN A 268 -13.84 11.70 14.49
C GLN A 268 -13.20 10.57 13.66
N ILE A 269 -12.41 10.92 12.64
CA ILE A 269 -11.68 9.94 11.82
C ILE A 269 -10.65 9.19 12.67
N ALA A 270 -9.92 9.88 13.56
CA ALA A 270 -9.00 9.23 14.48
C ALA A 270 -9.74 8.36 15.50
N THR A 271 -10.87 8.85 16.03
CA THR A 271 -11.76 8.06 16.92
C THR A 271 -12.17 6.76 16.24
N TYR A 272 -12.68 6.84 15.01
CA TYR A 272 -13.10 5.66 14.25
C TYR A 272 -11.96 4.65 14.03
N LEU A 273 -10.77 5.12 13.66
CA LEU A 273 -9.61 4.26 13.40
C LEU A 273 -9.05 3.60 14.68
N LEU A 274 -9.26 4.19 15.86
CA LEU A 274 -8.64 3.75 17.11
C LEU A 274 -9.58 3.00 18.06
N GLU A 275 -10.87 3.35 18.04
CA GLU A 275 -11.84 2.83 19.00
C GLU A 275 -12.63 1.70 18.35
N ASP A 276 -12.91 0.63 19.09
CA ASP A 276 -13.75 -0.47 18.60
C ASP A 276 -15.26 -0.11 18.64
N GLU A 277 -15.60 1.06 18.11
CA GLU A 277 -16.98 1.58 18.04
C GLU A 277 -17.51 1.50 16.61
N SER A 278 -18.83 1.33 16.48
CA SER A 278 -19.53 1.36 15.19
C SER A 278 -19.47 2.79 14.61
N PRO A 279 -19.27 2.97 13.29
CA PRO A 279 -19.33 4.30 12.68
C PRO A 279 -20.63 5.06 12.97
N GLU A 280 -21.74 4.34 13.23
CA GLU A 280 -23.03 4.95 13.53
C GLU A 280 -23.11 5.66 14.90
N ASP A 281 -22.22 5.28 15.83
CA ASP A 281 -22.18 5.82 17.18
C ASP A 281 -21.28 7.07 17.29
N ILE A 282 -20.49 7.36 16.25
CA ILE A 282 -19.54 8.49 16.22
C ILE A 282 -20.24 9.76 15.72
N PRO A 283 -20.35 10.81 16.56
CA PRO A 283 -21.10 12.02 16.20
C PRO A 283 -20.51 12.78 15.00
N GLY A 284 -21.32 12.95 13.96
CA GLY A 284 -20.97 13.71 12.75
C GLY A 284 -20.72 12.86 11.51
N LEU A 285 -20.72 11.53 11.64
CA LEU A 285 -20.72 10.61 10.50
C LEU A 285 -22.14 10.45 9.93
N GLU A 286 -22.30 10.62 8.61
CA GLU A 286 -23.54 10.30 7.90
C GLU A 286 -23.51 8.85 7.42
N MET A 287 -24.48 8.04 7.87
CA MET A 287 -24.56 6.62 7.52
C MET A 287 -25.29 6.37 6.19
N HIS A 288 -24.62 5.63 5.30
CA HIS A 288 -25.10 5.12 4.02
C HIS A 288 -25.15 3.60 4.05
N TYR A 289 -26.30 3.06 4.45
CA TYR A 289 -26.49 1.61 4.52
C TYR A 289 -26.59 0.95 3.13
N ALA A 290 -25.98 -0.22 2.99
CA ALA A 290 -26.06 -1.11 1.84
C ALA A 290 -27.46 -1.74 1.68
N ARG A 291 -28.45 -0.91 1.31
CA ARG A 291 -29.84 -1.33 1.14
C ARG A 291 -30.20 -1.36 -0.33
N GLY A 292 -30.01 -2.51 -0.99
CA GLY A 292 -30.57 -2.89 -2.30
C GLY A 292 -30.60 -1.82 -3.41
N ILE A 293 -29.89 -2.08 -4.52
CA ILE A 293 -29.64 -1.15 -5.65
C ILE A 293 -30.82 -0.25 -6.05
N SER A 294 -32.06 -0.75 -6.12
CA SER A 294 -33.24 0.04 -6.50
C SER A 294 -33.61 1.19 -5.54
N ASN A 295 -33.31 1.07 -4.25
CA ASN A 295 -33.54 2.11 -3.25
C ASN A 295 -32.39 3.13 -3.23
N ALA A 296 -31.17 2.67 -3.49
CA ALA A 296 -29.98 3.51 -3.60
C ALA A 296 -30.04 4.46 -4.81
N ILE A 297 -30.49 3.98 -5.97
CA ILE A 297 -30.71 4.80 -7.18
C ILE A 297 -31.71 5.93 -6.90
N GLY A 298 -32.80 5.66 -6.17
CA GLY A 298 -33.81 6.67 -5.81
C GLY A 298 -33.23 7.82 -4.98
N ARG A 299 -32.46 7.53 -3.93
CA ARG A 299 -31.81 8.55 -3.08
C ARG A 299 -30.71 9.33 -3.83
N SER A 300 -29.96 8.64 -4.69
CA SER A 300 -28.91 9.27 -5.51
C SER A 300 -29.55 10.26 -6.50
N VAL A 301 -30.65 9.88 -7.15
CA VAL A 301 -31.41 10.75 -8.07
C VAL A 301 -32.08 11.90 -7.32
N ASP A 302 -32.63 11.67 -6.12
CA ASP A 302 -33.22 12.74 -5.30
C ASP A 302 -32.16 13.77 -4.86
N LYS A 303 -30.93 13.34 -4.50
CA LYS A 303 -29.81 14.27 -4.21
C LYS A 303 -29.33 15.01 -5.47
N ILE A 304 -29.19 14.32 -6.61
CA ILE A 304 -28.82 14.94 -7.91
C ILE A 304 -29.86 15.98 -8.37
N LEU A 305 -31.14 15.77 -8.12
CA LEU A 305 -32.21 16.72 -8.48
C LEU A 305 -32.24 17.98 -7.60
N LEU A 306 -31.55 17.97 -6.46
CA LEU A 306 -31.41 19.10 -5.54
C LEU A 306 -30.13 19.91 -5.78
N GLU A 307 -29.19 19.39 -6.58
CA GLU A 307 -27.94 20.06 -6.96
C GLU A 307 -28.09 20.79 -8.31
N PRO A 308 -27.93 22.13 -8.38
CA PRO A 308 -27.93 22.84 -9.65
C PRO A 308 -26.54 22.72 -10.31
N GLU A 309 -26.53 22.00 -11.44
CA GLU A 309 -25.43 21.87 -12.41
C GLU A 309 -24.13 21.18 -11.94
N SER A 310 -24.01 19.87 -12.17
CA SER A 310 -22.72 19.21 -12.42
C SER A 310 -22.82 18.26 -13.63
N ALA A 311 -22.21 18.71 -14.73
CA ALA A 311 -22.03 17.95 -15.97
C ALA A 311 -20.83 17.00 -15.86
N SER A 312 -20.90 15.88 -16.58
CA SER A 312 -19.96 14.72 -16.62
C SER A 312 -19.79 13.99 -15.29
N ASN A 313 -20.41 12.81 -15.18
CA ASN A 313 -20.51 12.07 -13.92
C ASN A 313 -19.74 10.74 -14.04
N PRO A 314 -18.52 10.63 -13.47
CA PRO A 314 -17.69 9.41 -13.47
C PRO A 314 -18.45 8.16 -12.99
N VAL A 315 -19.43 8.38 -12.11
CA VAL A 315 -20.30 7.36 -11.53
C VAL A 315 -21.17 6.68 -12.59
N TRP A 316 -21.56 7.39 -13.66
CA TRP A 316 -22.28 6.78 -14.78
C TRP A 316 -21.38 5.92 -15.67
N GLU A 317 -20.09 6.25 -15.81
CA GLU A 317 -19.13 5.43 -16.54
C GLU A 317 -18.76 4.16 -15.74
N THR A 318 -18.53 4.29 -14.43
CA THR A 318 -18.34 3.15 -13.52
C THR A 318 -19.62 2.29 -13.42
N TYR A 319 -20.81 2.90 -13.40
CA TYR A 319 -22.08 2.18 -13.50
C TYR A 319 -22.21 1.43 -14.83
N HIS A 320 -21.85 2.04 -15.97
CA HIS A 320 -21.95 1.37 -17.27
C HIS A 320 -20.95 0.20 -17.37
N LYS A 321 -19.73 0.36 -16.83
CA LYS A 321 -18.70 -0.70 -16.72
C LYS A 321 -19.17 -1.86 -15.84
N VAL A 322 -19.77 -1.57 -14.68
CA VAL A 322 -20.22 -2.58 -13.71
C VAL A 322 -21.56 -3.23 -14.12
N ALA A 323 -22.51 -2.47 -14.68
CA ALA A 323 -23.87 -2.92 -14.94
C ALA A 323 -24.10 -3.50 -16.35
N VAL A 324 -23.31 -3.11 -17.36
CA VAL A 324 -23.52 -3.55 -18.76
C VAL A 324 -22.58 -4.68 -19.18
N GLU A 325 -21.39 -4.80 -18.60
CA GLU A 325 -20.40 -5.83 -18.98
C GLU A 325 -20.44 -7.11 -18.13
N GLN A 326 -21.24 -7.18 -17.05
CA GLN A 326 -21.36 -8.38 -16.21
C GLN A 326 -22.82 -8.81 -15.92
N PRO A 327 -23.39 -9.73 -16.73
CA PRO A 327 -24.77 -10.20 -16.56
C PRO A 327 -24.98 -11.23 -15.43
N SER A 328 -23.99 -11.48 -14.56
CA SER A 328 -24.06 -12.51 -13.52
C SER A 328 -23.41 -12.05 -12.20
N ILE A 329 -24.27 -11.74 -11.24
CA ILE A 329 -24.08 -11.32 -9.83
C ILE A 329 -23.25 -12.32 -8.94
N VAL A 330 -22.21 -12.99 -9.44
CA VAL A 330 -21.46 -13.98 -8.60
C VAL A 330 -19.92 -13.89 -8.68
N ARG A 331 -19.29 -13.02 -9.47
CA ARG A 331 -17.80 -12.97 -9.51
C ARG A 331 -17.23 -11.57 -9.79
N VAL A 332 -17.44 -10.64 -8.87
CA VAL A 332 -16.57 -9.47 -8.76
C VAL A 332 -15.81 -9.60 -7.44
N ILE A 333 -14.82 -10.49 -7.46
CA ILE A 333 -13.73 -10.60 -6.47
C ILE A 333 -12.47 -9.89 -7.05
N ALA A 334 -12.64 -9.09 -8.10
CA ALA A 334 -11.54 -8.64 -8.95
C ALA A 334 -11.30 -7.12 -8.92
N SER A 335 -11.79 -6.43 -7.90
CA SER A 335 -11.41 -5.05 -7.61
C SER A 335 -10.97 -5.01 -6.15
N VAL A 336 -9.67 -5.25 -6.01
CA VAL A 336 -8.78 -4.91 -4.90
C VAL A 336 -8.78 -5.80 -3.64
N GLU A 337 -9.01 -7.12 -3.73
CA GLU A 337 -8.23 -7.96 -2.78
C GLU A 337 -7.88 -9.43 -3.04
N ALA A 338 -8.35 -10.14 -4.06
CA ALA A 338 -8.04 -11.57 -4.11
C ALA A 338 -7.67 -12.09 -5.49
N ALA A 339 -6.36 -12.10 -5.76
CA ALA A 339 -5.77 -13.16 -6.58
C ALA A 339 -4.55 -13.83 -5.92
N ILE A 340 -4.19 -13.46 -4.68
CA ILE A 340 -2.76 -13.45 -4.35
C ILE A 340 -2.41 -14.36 -3.17
N GLY A 341 -3.01 -14.21 -2.00
CA GLY A 341 -2.88 -15.20 -0.92
C GLY A 341 -3.61 -16.53 -1.19
N ALA A 342 -4.86 -16.47 -1.68
CA ALA A 342 -5.72 -17.67 -1.78
C ALA A 342 -5.34 -18.65 -2.90
N THR A 343 -4.71 -18.17 -3.99
CA THR A 343 -4.36 -19.02 -5.14
C THR A 343 -3.18 -19.93 -4.81
N LEU A 344 -2.22 -19.44 -4.01
CA LEU A 344 -1.07 -20.20 -3.55
C LEU A 344 -1.49 -21.31 -2.58
N VAL A 345 -2.41 -21.01 -1.66
CA VAL A 345 -2.99 -21.99 -0.72
C VAL A 345 -3.70 -23.12 -1.47
N VAL A 346 -4.48 -22.84 -2.52
CA VAL A 346 -5.26 -23.89 -3.23
C VAL A 346 -4.40 -24.76 -4.16
N THR A 347 -3.32 -24.25 -4.75
CA THR A 347 -2.40 -25.08 -5.55
C THR A 347 -1.46 -25.94 -4.70
N ALA A 348 -1.06 -25.48 -3.51
CA ALA A 348 -0.22 -26.24 -2.59
C ALA A 348 -0.89 -27.57 -2.14
N PHE A 349 -2.22 -27.57 -1.99
CA PHE A 349 -2.97 -28.78 -1.58
C PHE A 349 -3.30 -29.76 -2.72
N ARG A 350 -3.09 -29.41 -4.00
CA ARG A 350 -3.44 -30.29 -5.14
C ARG A 350 -2.27 -30.97 -5.85
N SER A 351 -1.02 -30.59 -5.61
CA SER A 351 0.13 -31.24 -6.24
C SER A 351 0.71 -32.34 -5.36
N ALA A 352 0.47 -33.60 -5.72
CA ALA A 352 0.92 -34.78 -4.99
C ALA A 352 2.45 -35.08 -5.08
N LYS A 353 3.30 -34.06 -5.29
CA LYS A 353 4.77 -33.99 -5.13
C LYS A 353 5.34 -32.77 -5.89
N PRO A 354 5.74 -31.67 -5.24
CA PRO A 354 6.34 -30.52 -5.91
C PRO A 354 7.86 -30.70 -6.10
N ARG A 355 8.40 -30.25 -7.24
CA ARG A 355 9.85 -30.26 -7.60
C ARG A 355 10.42 -28.85 -7.83
N SER A 356 9.80 -27.79 -7.30
CA SER A 356 10.20 -26.40 -7.54
C SER A 356 10.02 -25.56 -6.28
N GLY A 357 11.08 -24.84 -5.86
CA GLY A 357 11.11 -23.98 -4.66
C GLY A 357 9.99 -22.93 -4.62
N TRP A 358 9.57 -22.45 -5.79
CA TRP A 358 8.46 -21.51 -5.99
C TRP A 358 7.09 -21.97 -5.45
N VAL A 359 6.84 -23.28 -5.31
CA VAL A 359 5.58 -23.81 -4.74
C VAL A 359 5.63 -23.87 -3.21
N LYS A 360 6.83 -23.91 -2.62
CA LYS A 360 7.02 -23.81 -1.16
C LYS A 360 6.89 -22.35 -0.72
N LEU A 361 7.48 -21.42 -1.47
CA LEU A 361 7.36 -19.97 -1.23
C LEU A 361 5.90 -19.53 -1.21
N GLY A 362 5.09 -19.96 -2.17
CA GLY A 362 3.68 -19.58 -2.19
C GLY A 362 2.89 -20.05 -0.96
N GLY A 363 3.20 -21.24 -0.45
CA GLY A 363 2.58 -21.77 0.76
C GLY A 363 3.06 -21.06 2.04
N VAL A 364 4.34 -20.67 2.10
CA VAL A 364 4.98 -20.03 3.26
C VAL A 364 4.68 -18.53 3.31
N VAL A 365 4.91 -17.79 2.21
CA VAL A 365 4.57 -16.36 2.08
C VAL A 365 3.06 -16.18 2.22
N GLY A 366 2.24 -17.00 1.56
CA GLY A 366 0.79 -16.94 1.69
C GLY A 366 0.23 -17.25 3.08
N SER A 367 0.97 -17.96 3.95
CA SER A 367 0.57 -18.16 5.35
C SER A 367 1.17 -17.14 6.32
N MET A 368 2.30 -16.52 5.96
CA MET A 368 2.88 -15.36 6.64
C MET A 368 2.07 -14.08 6.40
N MET A 369 1.38 -13.99 5.26
CA MET A 369 0.52 -12.87 4.89
C MET A 369 -0.82 -12.82 5.64
N LEU A 370 -1.30 -13.97 6.12
CA LEU A 370 -2.44 -14.00 7.05
C LEU A 370 -2.11 -13.36 8.41
N VAL A 371 -0.84 -12.97 8.63
CA VAL A 371 -0.35 -12.39 9.89
C VAL A 371 -0.34 -10.86 9.87
N ASP A 372 -0.42 -10.22 8.69
CA ASP A 372 -0.19 -8.78 8.56
C ASP A 372 -0.84 -8.21 7.28
N SER A 373 -1.67 -7.18 7.43
CA SER A 373 -2.53 -6.68 6.34
C SER A 373 -1.74 -5.97 5.22
N VAL A 374 -0.50 -5.54 5.50
CA VAL A 374 0.37 -4.85 4.51
C VAL A 374 1.20 -5.81 3.67
N ALA A 375 1.51 -7.00 4.21
CA ALA A 375 2.13 -8.07 3.42
C ALA A 375 1.20 -8.53 2.28
N GLU A 376 -0.12 -8.48 2.52
CA GLU A 376 -1.17 -8.73 1.52
C GLU A 376 -1.15 -7.71 0.38
N VAL A 377 -1.01 -6.41 0.69
CA VAL A 377 -0.91 -5.34 -0.32
C VAL A 377 0.37 -5.47 -1.15
N MET A 378 1.53 -5.72 -0.52
CA MET A 378 2.81 -5.86 -1.25
C MET A 378 2.87 -7.12 -2.13
N LEU A 379 2.29 -8.25 -1.70
CA LEU A 379 2.16 -9.41 -2.58
C LEU A 379 1.09 -9.17 -3.66
N SER A 380 0.06 -8.37 -3.37
CA SER A 380 -1.03 -8.12 -4.32
C SER A 380 -0.54 -7.41 -5.59
N LYS A 381 0.46 -6.54 -5.45
CA LYS A 381 1.18 -5.96 -6.59
C LYS A 381 1.92 -7.07 -7.38
N TYR A 382 2.59 -7.98 -6.67
CA TYR A 382 3.42 -9.05 -7.22
C TYR A 382 2.69 -10.14 -8.07
N LEU A 383 1.47 -10.60 -7.73
CA LEU A 383 0.81 -11.65 -8.56
C LEU A 383 -0.01 -11.10 -9.73
N ILE A 384 -0.33 -9.80 -9.79
CA ILE A 384 -0.98 -9.19 -10.94
C ILE A 384 -0.05 -9.24 -12.17
N GLU A 385 1.23 -8.91 -12.01
CA GLU A 385 2.27 -8.93 -13.06
C GLU A 385 2.51 -10.31 -13.67
N ARG A 386 2.57 -11.35 -12.84
CA ARG A 386 2.81 -12.72 -13.30
C ARG A 386 1.68 -13.25 -14.21
N THR A 387 0.46 -12.74 -14.02
CA THR A 387 -0.71 -13.18 -14.78
C THR A 387 -0.75 -12.57 -16.18
N LYS A 388 -0.24 -11.34 -16.35
CA LYS A 388 -0.04 -10.68 -17.66
C LYS A 388 0.96 -11.48 -18.52
N LYS A 389 2.12 -11.85 -17.93
CA LYS A 389 3.18 -12.64 -18.59
C LYS A 389 2.76 -14.04 -19.05
N HIS A 390 1.82 -14.69 -18.35
CA HIS A 390 1.30 -16.00 -18.77
C HIS A 390 0.18 -15.94 -19.81
N ARG A 391 -0.44 -14.76 -20.02
CA ARG A 391 -1.43 -14.55 -21.09
C ARG A 391 -0.82 -14.00 -22.38
N GLY A 392 0.45 -13.58 -22.36
CA GLY A 392 1.08 -12.98 -23.53
C GLY A 392 0.44 -11.63 -23.89
N GLU A 393 0.06 -10.87 -22.86
CA GLU A 393 -0.33 -9.46 -22.94
C GLU A 393 0.73 -8.62 -22.22
#